data_AF-A0A955KYF2-F1
#
_entry.id   AF-A0A955KYF2-F1
#
_cell.length_a   1.000
_cell.length_b   1.000
_cell.length_c   1.000
_cell.angle_alpha   90.00
_cell.angle_beta   90.00
_cell.angle_gamma   90.00
#
_symmetry.space_group_name_H-M   'P 1'
#
loop_
_entity.id
_entity.type
_entity.pdbx_description
1 polymer ?
#
loop_
_entity_poly.entity_id
_entity_poly.type
_entity_poly.pdbx_seq_one_letter_code
_entity_poly.pdbx_strand_id
1 'polypeptide(L)'
;QSGKKNKTGYSVDAEVLEFLQDKHPIILPLLEYRTLTKLQTTYFDVLPRSISPRTNRIHPTYIQIGAATGRIACEDPNLQNIPAHGEGSEILRRAFRPEDSHTVYVVADFSQMELKILANLSGDQTFQDAFLA
;
A
#
# COMPACT_ATOMS: atom_id res chain seq x y z
N GLN A 1 -11.57 -1.54 -19.54
CA GLN A 1 -12.99 -1.17 -19.81
C GLN A 1 -13.04 0.32 -20.19
N SER A 2 -13.26 0.66 -21.46
CA SER A 2 -13.49 2.06 -21.84
C SER A 2 -14.90 2.47 -21.37
N GLY A 3 -15.01 3.57 -20.61
CA GLY A 3 -16.29 4.14 -20.18
C GLY A 3 -16.78 3.79 -18.76
N LYS A 4 -15.89 3.27 -17.88
CA LYS A 4 -16.20 3.11 -16.45
C LYS A 4 -16.60 4.48 -15.87
N LYS A 5 -17.76 4.56 -15.22
CA LYS A 5 -18.28 5.79 -14.58
C LYS A 5 -18.36 5.60 -13.07
N ASN A 6 -18.07 6.67 -12.32
CA ASN A 6 -18.33 6.76 -10.89
C ASN A 6 -19.53 7.71 -10.64
N LYS A 7 -19.87 7.96 -9.37
CA LYS A 7 -21.00 8.82 -8.99
C LYS A 7 -20.91 10.25 -9.55
N THR A 8 -19.70 10.73 -9.89
CA THR A 8 -19.44 12.12 -10.28
C THR A 8 -19.03 12.30 -11.74
N GLY A 9 -18.81 11.21 -12.50
CA GLY A 9 -18.44 11.31 -13.91
C GLY A 9 -17.68 10.09 -14.45
N TYR A 10 -16.88 10.31 -15.48
CA TYR A 10 -16.00 9.27 -16.03
C TYR A 10 -14.86 8.97 -15.04
N SER A 11 -14.56 7.68 -14.88
CA SER A 11 -13.41 7.26 -14.08
C SER A 11 -12.12 7.58 -14.83
N VAL A 12 -11.18 8.12 -14.08
CA VAL A 12 -9.79 8.33 -14.48
C VAL A 12 -8.88 7.52 -13.56
N ASP A 13 -9.34 6.37 -13.07
CA ASP A 13 -8.52 5.50 -12.22
C ASP A 13 -7.37 4.88 -13.02
N ALA A 14 -6.32 4.43 -12.32
CA ALA A 14 -5.12 3.89 -12.95
C ALA A 14 -5.46 2.77 -13.97
N GLU A 15 -6.29 1.81 -13.58
CA GLU A 15 -6.76 0.72 -14.45
C GLU A 15 -7.43 1.21 -15.75
N VAL A 16 -8.21 2.29 -15.68
CA VAL A 16 -8.88 2.86 -16.86
C VAL A 16 -7.87 3.58 -17.74
N LEU A 17 -6.95 4.35 -17.14
CA LEU A 17 -5.93 5.07 -17.87
C LEU A 17 -4.91 4.12 -18.52
N GLU A 18 -4.48 3.06 -17.83
CA GLU A 18 -3.60 2.01 -18.39
C GLU A 18 -4.26 1.34 -19.60
N PHE A 19 -5.55 1.00 -19.51
CA PHE A 19 -6.29 0.46 -20.65
C PHE A 19 -6.37 1.44 -21.84
N LEU A 20 -6.29 2.75 -21.58
CA LEU A 20 -6.35 3.80 -22.58
C LEU A 20 -4.96 4.30 -23.02
N GLN A 21 -3.86 3.75 -22.53
CA GLN A 21 -2.51 4.32 -22.71
C GLN A 21 -2.15 4.61 -24.18
N ASP A 22 -2.59 3.76 -25.11
CA ASP A 22 -2.31 3.88 -26.55
C ASP A 22 -3.25 4.86 -27.28
N LYS A 23 -4.22 5.46 -26.57
CA LYS A 23 -5.21 6.37 -27.17
C LYS A 23 -4.74 7.81 -27.24
N HIS A 24 -3.85 8.23 -26.34
CA HIS A 24 -3.31 9.59 -26.37
C HIS A 24 -1.98 9.68 -25.60
N PRO A 25 -0.95 10.35 -26.14
CA PRO A 25 0.38 10.43 -25.51
C PRO A 25 0.40 11.11 -24.13
N ILE A 26 -0.65 11.84 -23.75
CA ILE A 26 -0.79 12.47 -22.42
C ILE A 26 -0.98 11.45 -21.29
N ILE A 27 -1.44 10.23 -21.61
CA ILE A 27 -1.90 9.29 -20.59
C ILE A 27 -0.74 8.73 -19.76
N LEU A 28 0.38 8.41 -20.41
CA LEU A 28 1.59 7.94 -19.72
C LEU A 28 2.16 9.02 -18.78
N PRO A 29 2.41 10.28 -19.21
CA PRO A 29 2.81 11.35 -18.29
C PRO A 29 1.80 11.62 -17.18
N LEU A 30 0.50 11.47 -17.43
CA LEU A 30 -0.53 11.65 -16.40
C LEU A 30 -0.46 10.56 -15.32
N LEU A 31 -0.24 9.30 -15.70
CA LEU A 31 -0.05 8.19 -14.77
C LEU A 31 1.20 8.39 -13.90
N GLU A 32 2.29 8.81 -14.52
CA GLU A 32 3.55 9.15 -13.85
C GLU A 32 3.37 10.31 -12.88
N TYR A 33 2.79 11.42 -13.34
CA TYR A 33 2.48 12.60 -12.52
C TYR A 33 1.65 12.21 -11.28
N ARG A 34 0.63 11.37 -11.43
CA ARG A 34 -0.21 10.95 -10.31
C ARG A 34 0.55 10.10 -9.30
N THR A 35 1.45 9.23 -9.77
CA THR A 35 2.30 8.41 -8.91
C THR A 35 3.24 9.29 -8.10
N LEU A 36 3.96 10.20 -8.76
CA LEU A 36 4.88 11.13 -8.11
C LEU A 36 4.17 12.10 -7.17
N THR A 37 3.03 12.68 -7.59
CA THR A 37 2.23 13.57 -6.75
C THR A 37 1.75 12.87 -5.50
N LYS A 38 1.30 11.61 -5.60
CA LYS A 38 0.92 10.82 -4.42
C LYS A 38 2.12 10.58 -3.51
N LEU A 39 3.27 10.19 -4.05
CA LEU A 39 4.50 10.00 -3.27
C LEU A 39 4.88 11.26 -2.50
N GLN A 40 4.87 12.40 -3.18
CA GLN A 40 5.18 13.70 -2.59
C GLN A 40 4.17 14.08 -1.51
N THR A 41 2.90 14.24 -1.88
CA THR A 41 1.89 14.83 -1.01
C THR A 41 1.43 13.92 0.11
N THR A 42 1.43 12.60 -0.10
CA THR A 42 0.96 11.65 0.92
C THR A 42 2.07 11.22 1.87
N TYR A 43 3.32 11.18 1.40
CA TYR A 43 4.42 10.60 2.19
C TYR A 43 5.54 11.61 2.45
N PHE A 44 6.16 12.18 1.42
CA PHE A 44 7.32 13.06 1.62
C PHE A 44 6.98 14.40 2.31
N ASP A 45 5.78 14.94 2.10
CA ASP A 45 5.34 16.17 2.77
C ASP A 45 4.76 15.89 4.17
N VAL A 46 4.11 14.74 4.35
CA VAL A 46 3.36 14.41 5.57
C VAL A 46 4.26 13.79 6.63
N LEU A 47 5.04 12.75 6.30
CA LEU A 47 5.79 11.99 7.29
C LEU A 47 6.80 12.84 8.07
N PRO A 48 7.56 13.78 7.46
CA PRO A 48 8.45 14.65 8.22
C PRO A 48 7.70 15.56 9.22
N ARG A 49 6.49 16.00 8.88
CA ARG A 49 5.64 16.81 9.77
C ARG A 49 5.04 15.99 10.92
N SER A 50 4.96 14.67 10.77
CA SER A 50 4.48 13.74 11.79
C SER A 50 5.57 13.30 12.78
N ILE A 51 6.81 13.79 12.65
CA ILE A 51 7.90 13.45 13.58
C ILE A 51 7.68 14.18 14.91
N SER A 52 7.58 13.42 15.99
CA SER A 52 7.46 13.96 17.34
C SER A 52 8.77 14.64 17.76
N PRO A 53 8.76 15.94 18.17
CA PRO A 53 9.97 16.63 18.60
C PRO A 53 10.53 16.07 19.92
N ARG A 54 9.72 15.34 20.70
CA ARG A 54 10.15 14.74 21.96
C ARG A 54 10.96 13.46 21.76
N THR A 55 10.58 12.65 20.78
CA THR A 55 11.12 11.28 20.61
C THR A 55 11.90 11.10 19.31
N ASN A 56 11.81 12.07 18.39
CA ASN A 56 12.35 11.99 17.04
C ASN A 56 11.83 10.77 16.25
N ARG A 57 10.59 10.36 16.51
CA ARG A 57 9.91 9.20 15.91
C ARG A 57 8.51 9.56 15.44
N ILE A 58 7.97 8.77 14.51
CA ILE A 58 6.57 8.82 14.08
C ILE A 58 5.74 7.87 14.94
N HIS A 59 4.61 8.33 15.47
CA HIS A 59 3.72 7.57 16.34
C HIS A 59 2.34 7.44 15.67
N PRO A 60 2.11 6.41 14.83
CA PRO A 60 0.81 6.23 14.20
C PRO A 60 -0.26 5.80 15.21
N THR A 61 -1.51 6.08 14.90
CA THR A 61 -2.68 5.56 15.63
C THR A 61 -3.17 4.29 14.95
N TYR A 62 -3.33 3.21 15.73
CA TYR A 62 -3.91 1.96 15.27
C TYR A 62 -5.35 1.80 15.76
N ILE A 63 -6.28 1.71 14.82
CA ILE A 63 -7.70 1.52 15.09
C ILE A 63 -8.00 0.03 15.07
N GLN A 64 -8.23 -0.54 16.26
CA GLN A 64 -8.49 -1.96 16.42
C GLN A 64 -9.95 -2.34 16.17
N ILE A 65 -10.89 -1.45 16.53
CA ILE A 65 -12.34 -1.66 16.37
C ILE A 65 -12.84 -0.67 15.33
N GLY A 66 -12.71 -1.05 14.06
CA GLY A 66 -13.11 -0.18 12.94
C GLY A 66 -13.54 -0.94 11.70
N ALA A 67 -12.68 -1.83 11.18
CA ALA A 67 -13.03 -2.60 9.99
C ALA A 67 -14.05 -3.71 10.32
N ALA A 68 -15.09 -3.84 9.48
CA ALA A 68 -16.10 -4.90 9.62
C ALA A 68 -15.50 -6.32 9.59
N THR A 69 -14.34 -6.50 8.95
CA THR A 69 -13.64 -7.78 8.84
C THR A 69 -12.71 -8.07 10.02
N GLY A 70 -12.61 -7.17 11.01
CA GLY A 70 -11.66 -7.27 12.13
C GLY A 70 -10.20 -6.91 11.79
N ARG A 71 -9.93 -6.34 10.61
CA ARG A 71 -8.59 -5.80 10.27
C ARG A 71 -8.30 -4.55 11.09
N ILE A 72 -7.05 -4.40 11.53
CA ILE A 72 -6.56 -3.16 12.17
C ILE A 72 -6.36 -2.10 11.08
N ALA A 73 -6.86 -0.89 11.29
CA ALA A 73 -6.55 0.26 10.44
C ALA A 73 -5.47 1.16 11.08
N CYS A 74 -4.84 2.01 10.28
CA CYS A 74 -3.77 2.90 10.72
C CYS A 74 -3.99 4.31 10.18
N GLU A 75 -3.86 5.31 11.05
CA GLU A 75 -4.01 6.73 10.72
C GLU A 75 -3.02 7.61 11.51
N ASP A 76 -2.91 8.88 11.12
CA ASP A 76 -2.11 9.92 11.78
C ASP A 76 -0.63 9.57 12.12
N PRO A 77 0.22 9.19 11.15
CA PRO A 77 -0.05 8.92 9.73
C PRO A 77 -0.23 7.43 9.43
N ASN A 78 -0.86 7.09 8.30
CA ASN A 78 -1.05 5.69 7.91
C ASN A 78 0.26 5.04 7.44
N LEU A 79 0.84 4.19 8.29
CA LEU A 79 2.05 3.41 7.99
C LEU A 79 1.79 2.02 7.39
N GLN A 80 0.54 1.58 7.28
CA GLN A 80 0.20 0.32 6.60
C GLN A 80 0.32 0.43 5.08
N ASN A 81 0.11 1.65 4.54
CA ASN A 81 0.09 1.91 3.11
C ASN A 81 1.40 2.47 2.55
N ILE A 82 2.55 2.17 3.17
CA ILE A 82 3.86 2.59 2.64
C ILE A 82 4.17 1.79 1.36
N PRO A 83 4.35 2.44 0.19
CA PRO A 83 4.61 1.78 -1.08
C PRO A 83 5.73 0.75 -0.99
N ALA A 84 5.47 -0.48 -1.48
CA ALA A 84 6.47 -1.56 -1.53
C ALA A 84 7.25 -1.59 -2.84
N HIS A 85 6.64 -1.11 -3.93
CA HIS A 85 7.19 -1.16 -5.28
C HIS A 85 6.95 0.17 -5.99
N GLY A 86 7.64 0.38 -7.11
CA GLY A 86 7.53 1.58 -7.93
C GLY A 86 8.66 2.58 -7.70
N GLU A 87 8.76 3.56 -8.58
CA GLU A 87 9.77 4.62 -8.49
C GLU A 87 9.63 5.40 -7.18
N GLY A 88 10.74 5.65 -6.48
CA GLY A 88 10.75 6.36 -5.20
C GLY A 88 10.32 5.55 -3.97
N SER A 89 9.76 4.34 -4.11
CA SER A 89 9.36 3.50 -2.96
C SER A 89 10.57 3.07 -2.12
N GLU A 90 11.70 2.75 -2.77
CA GLU A 90 12.95 2.38 -2.11
C GLU A 90 13.48 3.54 -1.26
N ILE A 91 13.49 4.75 -1.81
CA ILE A 91 13.94 5.97 -1.11
C ILE A 91 13.11 6.20 0.14
N LEU A 92 11.77 6.11 -0.02
CA LEU A 92 10.85 6.28 1.09
C LEU A 92 11.07 5.22 2.18
N ARG A 93 11.21 3.95 1.83
CA ARG A 93 11.46 2.88 2.80
C ARG A 93 12.80 3.00 3.50
N ARG A 94 13.85 3.43 2.79
CA ARG A 94 15.18 3.72 3.38
C ARG A 94 15.19 4.92 4.32
N ALA A 95 14.16 5.76 4.29
CA ALA A 95 13.99 6.84 5.27
C ALA A 95 13.59 6.30 6.65
N PHE A 96 12.98 5.12 6.74
CA PHE A 96 12.73 4.44 8.01
C PHE A 96 14.01 3.74 8.45
N ARG A 97 14.56 4.15 9.59
CA ARG A 97 15.85 3.67 10.10
C ARG A 97 15.69 3.03 11.47
N PRO A 98 16.41 1.92 11.73
CA PRO A 98 16.58 1.41 13.09
C PRO A 98 17.08 2.49 14.04
N GLU A 99 16.94 2.22 15.33
CA GLU A 99 17.29 3.18 16.38
C GLU A 99 18.79 3.51 16.38
N ASP A 100 19.63 2.54 16.08
CA ASP A 100 21.08 2.67 16.05
C ASP A 100 21.74 1.71 15.04
N SER A 101 23.08 1.71 14.99
CA SER A 101 23.87 0.85 14.11
C SER A 101 23.96 -0.61 14.55
N HIS A 102 23.46 -0.96 15.74
CA HIS A 102 23.50 -2.32 16.29
C HIS A 102 22.14 -3.03 16.15
N THR A 103 21.12 -2.29 15.72
CA THR A 103 19.75 -2.77 15.57
C THR A 103 19.35 -2.86 14.10
N VAL A 104 18.47 -3.81 13.79
CA VAL A 104 17.94 -4.03 12.43
C VAL A 104 16.43 -4.19 12.49
N TYR A 105 15.76 -3.83 11.40
CA TYR A 105 14.36 -4.20 11.22
C TYR A 105 14.26 -5.64 10.71
N VAL A 106 13.36 -6.40 11.34
CA VAL A 106 12.95 -7.72 10.87
C VAL A 106 11.54 -7.61 10.34
N VAL A 107 11.35 -7.98 9.08
CA VAL A 107 10.04 -8.01 8.42
C VAL A 107 9.69 -9.46 8.16
N ALA A 108 8.52 -9.88 8.61
CA ALA A 108 7.95 -11.20 8.34
C ALA A 108 6.53 -11.00 7.82
N ASP A 109 6.22 -11.67 6.72
CA ASP A 109 4.89 -11.67 6.10
C ASP A 109 4.44 -13.11 5.87
N PHE A 110 3.14 -13.36 6.02
CA PHE A 110 2.62 -14.69 5.81
C PHE A 110 2.43 -14.97 4.32
N SER A 111 3.17 -15.95 3.80
CA SER A 111 3.00 -16.42 2.43
C SER A 111 1.56 -16.90 2.18
N GLN A 112 0.80 -16.10 1.44
CA GLN A 112 -0.54 -16.39 0.93
C GLN A 112 -1.53 -16.81 2.03
N MET A 113 -1.50 -16.15 3.20
CA MET A 113 -2.35 -16.49 4.35
C MET A 113 -3.83 -16.64 3.99
N GLU A 114 -4.38 -15.71 3.21
CA GLU A 114 -5.82 -15.73 2.87
C GLU A 114 -6.19 -16.96 2.03
N LEU A 115 -5.33 -17.38 1.10
CA LEU A 115 -5.56 -18.59 0.30
C LEU A 115 -5.43 -19.86 1.15
N LYS A 116 -4.49 -19.88 2.10
CA LYS A 116 -4.35 -21.01 3.05
C LYS A 116 -5.56 -21.13 3.97
N ILE A 117 -6.07 -20.00 4.47
CA ILE A 117 -7.32 -19.98 5.25
C ILE A 117 -8.48 -20.49 4.37
N LEU A 118 -8.57 -20.04 3.12
CA LEU A 118 -9.62 -20.49 2.19
C LEU A 118 -9.51 -21.99 1.89
N ALA A 119 -8.32 -22.52 1.62
CA ALA A 119 -8.10 -23.95 1.40
C ALA A 119 -8.56 -24.78 2.61
N ASN A 120 -8.26 -24.31 3.81
CA ASN A 120 -8.71 -24.96 5.05
C ASN A 120 -10.24 -24.87 5.24
N LEU A 121 -10.84 -23.68 5.06
CA LEU A 121 -12.28 -23.47 5.28
C LEU A 121 -13.16 -24.13 4.21
N SER A 122 -12.67 -24.24 2.97
CA SER A 122 -13.40 -24.86 1.86
C SER A 122 -13.43 -26.39 1.96
N GLY A 123 -12.46 -27.00 2.64
CA GLY A 123 -12.30 -28.46 2.68
C GLY A 123 -11.87 -29.07 1.34
N ASP A 124 -11.42 -28.26 0.38
CA ASP A 124 -10.97 -28.76 -0.93
C ASP A 124 -9.60 -29.42 -0.81
N GLN A 125 -9.57 -30.76 -0.98
CA GLN A 125 -8.35 -31.54 -0.83
C GLN A 125 -7.26 -31.14 -1.84
N THR A 126 -7.64 -30.90 -3.10
CA THR A 126 -6.68 -30.52 -4.15
C THR A 126 -6.03 -29.18 -3.81
N PHE A 127 -6.81 -28.25 -3.27
CA PHE A 127 -6.35 -26.93 -2.91
C PHE A 127 -5.48 -26.94 -1.65
N GLN A 128 -5.80 -27.79 -0.67
CA GLN A 128 -4.95 -28.01 0.49
C GLN A 128 -3.61 -28.64 0.09
N ASP A 129 -3.64 -29.66 -0.75
CA ASP A 129 -2.44 -30.36 -1.22
C ASP A 129 -1.51 -29.42 -1.99
N ALA A 130 -2.05 -28.44 -2.72
CA ALA A 130 -1.27 -27.42 -3.41
C ALA A 130 -0.41 -26.53 -2.48
N PHE A 131 -0.70 -26.49 -1.18
CA PHE A 131 0.11 -25.78 -0.17
C PHE A 131 0.99 -26.70 0.69
N LEU A 132 0.85 -28.02 0.55
CA LEU A 132 1.64 -29.03 1.27
C LEU A 132 2.80 -29.59 0.42
N ALA A 133 2.72 -29.45 -0.91
CA ALA A 133 3.80 -29.75 -1.85
C ALA A 133 4.93 -28.71 -1.79
#